data_AF-A0A9E6JPB5-F1
#
_entry.id   AF-A0A9E6JPB5-F1
#
_cell.length_a   1.000
_cell.length_b   1.000
_cell.length_c   1.000
_cell.angle_alpha   90.00
_cell.angle_beta   90.00
_cell.angle_gamma   90.00
#
_symmetry.space_group_name_H-M   'P 1'
#
loop_
_entity.id
_entity.type
_entity.pdbx_description
1 polymer ?
#
loop_
_entity_poly.entity_id
_entity_poly.type
_entity_poly.pdbx_seq_one_letter_code
_entity_poly.pdbx_strand_id
1 'polypeptide(L)' 'MKKNLLPTSLLILLLMLQALPVRAARAPDSLAIKIGQMIMTGFRGCTIAEAPQIVSDIRQQRIGGVVLFDYDVPSRSPI' A
#
# COMPACT_ATOMS: atom_id res chain seq x y z
N MET A 1 31.42 8.74 -49.44
CA MET A 1 30.03 8.50 -49.00
C MET A 1 29.99 8.40 -47.46
N LYS A 2 29.97 9.55 -46.76
CA LYS A 2 29.86 9.60 -45.29
C LYS A 2 28.42 9.29 -44.90
N LYS A 3 28.09 7.99 -44.80
CA LYS A 3 26.76 7.52 -44.41
C LYS A 3 26.43 8.04 -43.01
N ASN A 4 25.25 8.62 -42.88
CA ASN A 4 24.48 9.15 -41.75
C ASN A 4 24.85 8.64 -40.33
N LEU A 5 26.09 8.83 -39.89
CA LEU A 5 26.63 8.23 -38.65
C LEU A 5 26.00 8.81 -37.37
N LEU A 6 25.57 10.07 -37.45
CA LEU A 6 24.94 10.83 -36.36
C LEU A 6 23.59 10.24 -35.91
N PRO A 7 22.59 10.06 -36.79
CA PRO A 7 21.30 9.49 -36.39
C PRO A 7 21.41 8.04 -35.92
N THR A 8 22.33 7.25 -36.49
CA THR A 8 22.57 5.87 -36.02
C THR A 8 23.19 5.84 -34.63
N SER A 9 24.11 6.75 -34.32
CA SER A 9 24.70 6.84 -32.98
C SER A 9 23.68 7.32 -31.94
N LEU A 10 22.79 8.25 -32.32
CA LEU A 10 21.69 8.71 -31.48
C LEU A 10 20.65 7.60 -31.22
N LEU A 11 20.32 6.80 -32.24
CA LEU A 11 19.41 5.67 -32.11
C LEU A 11 19.98 4.58 -31.19
N ILE A 12 21.28 4.28 -31.32
CA ILE A 12 21.97 3.33 -30.44
C ILE A 12 22.01 3.85 -29.00
N LEU A 13 22.30 5.15 -28.81
CA LEU A 13 22.28 5.78 -27.49
C LEU A 13 20.88 5.72 -26.84
N LEU A 14 19.83 5.98 -27.62
CA LEU A 14 18.45 5.90 -27.17
C LEU A 14 18.05 4.47 -26.79
N LEU A 15 18.53 3.48 -27.55
CA LEU A 15 18.29 2.06 -27.27
C LEU A 15 19.01 1.60 -26.00
N MET A 16 20.24 2.09 -25.76
CA MET A 16 21.01 1.80 -24.56
C MET A 16 20.41 2.44 -23.30
N LEU A 17 19.68 3.56 -23.45
CA LEU A 17 18.97 4.21 -22.34
C LEU A 17 17.79 3.36 -21.81
N GLN A 18 17.30 2.41 -22.61
CA GLN A 18 16.22 1.48 -22.21
C GLN A 18 16.73 0.31 -21.35
N ALA A 19 18.05 0.11 -21.24
CA ALA A 19 18.66 -0.98 -20.48
C ALA A 19 18.90 -0.64 -18.99
N LEU A 20 18.46 0.53 -18.53
CA LEU A 20 18.52 0.87 -17.10
C LEU A 20 17.63 -0.10 -16.32
N PRO A 21 18.16 -0.84 -15.32
CA PRO A 21 17.32 -1.70 -14.51
C PRO A 21 16.36 -0.84 -13.69
N VAL A 22 15.08 -0.85 -14.06
CA VAL A 22 14.01 -0.32 -13.22
C VAL A 22 13.94 -1.21 -11.98
N ARG A 23 14.62 -0.79 -10.91
CA ARG A 23 14.46 -1.44 -9.60
C ARG A 23 13.09 -1.04 -9.07
N ALA A 24 12.12 -1.94 -9.21
CA ALA A 24 10.89 -1.84 -8.43
C ALA A 24 11.27 -1.79 -6.95
N ALA A 25 10.86 -0.73 -6.26
CA ALA A 25 11.04 -0.65 -4.81
C ALA A 25 10.35 -1.87 -4.20
N ARG A 26 11.10 -2.73 -3.51
CA ARG A 26 10.53 -3.89 -2.84
C ARG A 26 9.65 -3.35 -1.72
N ALA A 27 8.35 -3.62 -1.79
CA ALA A 27 7.44 -3.26 -0.72
C ALA A 27 7.97 -3.84 0.61
N PRO A 28 7.79 -3.13 1.75
CA PRO A 28 8.18 -3.66 3.05
C PRO A 28 7.56 -5.06 3.26
N ASP A 29 8.41 -6.08 3.35
CA ASP A 29 8.01 -7.49 3.30
C ASP A 29 8.45 -8.21 4.58
N SER A 30 7.74 -7.94 5.68
CA SER A 30 7.93 -8.64 6.95
C SER A 30 6.76 -9.55 7.26
N LEU A 31 7.00 -10.63 8.00
CA LEU A 31 5.95 -11.55 8.43
C LEU A 31 4.88 -10.81 9.25
N ALA A 32 5.28 -9.87 10.10
CA ALA A 32 4.35 -9.04 10.88
C ALA A 32 3.39 -8.24 9.97
N ILE A 33 3.88 -7.68 8.87
CA ILE A 33 3.05 -6.97 7.90
C ILE A 33 2.04 -7.93 7.26
N LYS A 34 2.49 -9.11 6.84
CA LYS A 34 1.61 -10.13 6.25
C LYS A 34 0.52 -10.56 7.22
N ILE A 35 0.88 -10.82 8.48
CA ILE A 35 -0.09 -11.17 9.53
C ILE A 35 -1.08 -10.03 9.72
N GLY A 36 -0.62 -8.78 9.83
CA GLY A 36 -1.50 -7.62 9.92
C GLY A 36 -2.53 -7.60 8.78
N GLN A 37 -2.07 -7.75 7.54
CA GLN A 37 -2.95 -7.77 6.35
C GLN A 37 -3.96 -8.92 6.32
N MET A 38 -3.80 -9.96 7.15
CA MET A 38 -4.75 -11.07 7.27
C MET A 38 -5.81 -10.84 8.37
N ILE A 39 -5.69 -9.78 9.17
CA ILE A 39 -6.60 -9.48 10.27
C ILE A 39 -7.62 -8.41 9.86
N MET A 40 -8.88 -8.68 10.23
CA MET A 40 -9.99 -7.75 10.13
C MET A 40 -10.63 -7.57 11.51
N THR A 41 -10.84 -6.32 11.92
CA THR A 41 -11.44 -5.98 13.23
C THR A 41 -12.50 -4.89 13.08
N GLY A 42 -13.34 -4.73 14.09
CA GLY A 42 -14.27 -3.60 14.21
C GLY A 42 -13.93 -2.73 15.42
N PHE A 43 -14.61 -1.60 15.56
CA PHE A 43 -14.49 -0.69 16.69
C PHE A 43 -15.86 -0.07 17.01
N ARG A 44 -15.98 0.59 18.17
CA ARG A 44 -17.19 1.34 18.57
C ARG A 44 -17.00 2.82 18.31
N GLY A 45 -18.05 3.49 17.84
CA GLY A 45 -18.05 4.90 17.48
C GLY A 45 -18.15 5.13 15.97
N CYS A 46 -18.50 6.35 15.61
CA CYS A 46 -18.73 6.78 14.23
C CYS A 46 -17.61 7.71 13.72
N THR A 47 -16.69 8.10 14.60
CA THR A 47 -15.55 8.96 14.27
C THR A 47 -14.22 8.41 14.79
N ILE A 48 -13.13 8.83 14.18
CA ILE A 48 -11.77 8.47 14.63
C ILE A 48 -11.48 9.01 16.04
N ALA A 49 -12.07 10.15 16.41
CA ALA A 49 -11.90 10.73 17.73
C ALA A 49 -12.52 9.87 18.84
N GLU A 50 -13.63 9.20 18.55
CA GLU A 50 -14.28 8.25 19.46
C GLU A 50 -13.55 6.91 19.54
N ALA A 51 -12.77 6.56 18.52
CA ALA A 51 -12.10 5.28 18.39
C ALA A 51 -10.58 5.39 18.16
N PRO A 52 -9.80 5.99 19.07
CA PRO A 52 -8.37 6.21 18.87
C PRO A 52 -7.56 4.91 18.68
N GLN A 53 -8.07 3.78 19.19
CA GLN A 53 -7.42 2.47 19.03
C GLN A 53 -7.35 2.01 17.57
N ILE A 54 -8.39 2.25 16.75
CA ILE A 54 -8.39 1.80 15.35
C ILE A 54 -7.27 2.47 14.54
N VAL A 55 -6.90 3.70 14.92
CA VAL A 55 -5.77 4.42 14.30
C VAL A 55 -4.46 3.69 14.55
N SER A 56 -4.26 3.19 15.77
CA SER A 56 -3.08 2.40 16.13
C SER A 56 -3.08 1.06 15.40
N ASP A 57 -4.23 0.38 15.33
CA ASP A 57 -4.34 -0.91 14.65
C ASP A 57 -4.04 -0.79 13.15
N ILE A 58 -4.52 0.29 12.51
CA ILE A 58 -4.22 0.56 11.09
C ILE A 58 -2.75 0.93 10.90
N ARG A 59 -2.20 1.85 11.71
CA ARG A 59 -0.86 2.40 11.45
C ARG A 59 0.27 1.51 11.95
N GLN A 60 0.11 0.91 13.11
CA GLN A 60 1.15 0.16 13.80
C GLN A 60 1.01 -1.34 13.53
N GLN A 61 -0.19 -1.89 13.71
CA GLN A 61 -0.45 -3.32 13.51
C GLN A 61 -0.72 -3.67 12.04
N ARG A 62 -1.03 -2.67 11.20
CA ARG A 62 -1.25 -2.79 9.76
C ARG A 62 -2.33 -3.82 9.43
N ILE A 63 -3.45 -3.73 10.13
CA ILE A 63 -4.62 -4.57 9.84
C ILE A 63 -5.04 -4.47 8.36
N GLY A 64 -5.52 -5.57 7.80
CA GLY A 64 -5.91 -5.66 6.39
C GLY A 64 -7.31 -5.15 6.09
N GLY A 65 -8.18 -5.09 7.11
CA GLY A 65 -9.55 -4.64 6.92
C GLY A 65 -10.20 -4.13 8.21
N VAL A 66 -11.24 -3.33 8.03
CA VAL A 66 -12.12 -2.88 9.09
C VAL A 66 -13.55 -3.27 8.73
N VAL A 67 -14.26 -3.88 9.66
CA VAL A 67 -15.69 -4.20 9.54
C VAL A 67 -16.51 -3.24 10.39
N LEU A 68 -17.55 -2.66 9.80
CA LEU A 68 -18.41 -1.68 10.45
C LEU A 68 -19.80 -2.27 10.69
N PHE A 69 -20.40 -1.90 11.82
CA PHE A 69 -21.74 -2.30 12.21
C PHE A 69 -22.49 -1.08 12.73
N ASP A 70 -23.79 -1.05 12.51
CA ASP A 70 -24.72 -0.04 13.03
C ASP A 70 -25.35 -0.44 14.38
N TYR A 71 -25.10 -1.67 14.84
CA TYR A 71 -25.66 -2.21 16.07
C TYR A 71 -24.60 -2.88 16.95
N ASP A 72 -24.52 -2.42 18.20
CA ASP A 72 -23.60 -2.98 19.20
C ASP A 72 -24.30 -4.08 20.01
N VAL A 73 -24.02 -5.34 19.66
CA VAL A 73 -24.66 -6.52 20.27
C VAL A 73 -24.49 -6.57 21.80
N PRO A 74 -23.32 -6.30 22.40
CA PRO A 74 -23.17 -6.32 23.86
C PRO A 74 -23.98 -5.26 24.61
N SER A 75 -24.11 -4.02 24.08
CA SER A 75 -24.97 -2.99 24.70
C SER A 75 -26.44 -3.10 24.30
N ARG A 76 -26.75 -3.86 23.25
CA ARG A 76 -28.09 -3.99 22.65
C ARG A 76 -28.65 -2.65 22.22
N SER A 77 -27.82 -1.82 21.61
CA SER A 77 -28.21 -0.51 21.11
C SER A 77 -27.58 -0.22 19.75
N PRO A 78 -28.23 0.63 18.92
CA PRO A 78 -27.58 1.23 17.76
C PRO A 78 -26.36 2.04 18.17
N ILE A 79 -25.37 2.15 17.28
CA ILE A 79 -24.16 2.96 17.47
C ILE A 79 -24.40 4.42 17.06
#